data_AF-A0A7Y5DW71-F1
#
_entry.id   AF-A0A7Y5DW71-F1
#
_cell.length_a   1.000
_cell.length_b   1.000
_cell.length_c   1.000
_cell.angle_alpha   90.00
_cell.angle_beta   90.00
_cell.angle_gamma   90.00
#
_symmetry.space_group_name_H-M   'P 1'
#
loop_
_entity.id
_entity.type
_entity.pdbx_description
1 polymer ?
#
loop_
_entity_poly.entity_id
_entity_poly.type
_entity_poly.pdbx_seq_one_letter_code
_entity_poly.pdbx_strand_id
1 'polypeptide(L)'
;MSRFVWIIPSLGLAACSALSSNEFAPSGGNEGDNPISRADAGPSYDARTDAAAGKAGSPLCHLDDTTCSPDYGSCEPPSSGADGGSDASIADATVAPPTDACRLMSQGKDVVAQCAPAGAATDGAKCTDAADCAPGFECTRMGGMAEGQCRHYCCSGTCDNPASSGGKTFCDVQFTRDSSLKVPVCMPVKSCELLKAGACTKGETCAVVREDDGTTGCVEIGPALVGQSCDEVHCGEGLTCLGKAGARRCLKLCKDGVTTCAPGERCLSSPPTFKDSGLGVCVNPNATL
;
A
#
# COMPACT_ATOMS: atom_id res chain seq x y z
N MET A 1 -38.80 -9.86 30.50
CA MET A 1 -39.18 -8.62 29.79
C MET A 1 -38.53 -7.46 30.52
N SER A 2 -37.26 -7.16 30.25
CA SER A 2 -36.53 -6.07 30.91
C SER A 2 -36.30 -4.96 29.90
N ARG A 3 -36.91 -3.80 30.17
CA ARG A 3 -36.76 -2.58 29.37
C ARG A 3 -35.55 -1.81 29.88
N PHE A 4 -34.54 -1.64 29.04
CA PHE A 4 -33.44 -0.70 29.27
C PHE A 4 -33.79 0.63 28.63
N VAL A 5 -33.78 1.70 29.44
CA VAL A 5 -33.95 3.10 29.04
C VAL A 5 -32.56 3.67 28.81
N TRP A 6 -32.30 4.23 27.63
CA TRP A 6 -31.09 4.99 27.33
C TRP A 6 -31.39 6.49 27.41
N ILE A 7 -30.59 7.20 28.20
CA ILE A 7 -30.59 8.67 28.33
C ILE A 7 -29.49 9.20 27.41
N ILE A 8 -29.84 10.11 26.51
CA ILE A 8 -28.91 10.82 25.61
C ILE A 8 -28.56 12.17 26.27
N PRO A 9 -27.27 12.51 26.45
CA PRO A 9 -26.88 13.88 26.75
C PRO A 9 -26.55 14.65 25.46
N SER A 10 -27.29 15.73 25.25
CA SER A 10 -27.07 16.76 24.24
C SER A 10 -26.26 17.90 24.84
N LEU A 11 -25.10 18.25 24.27
CA LEU A 11 -24.33 19.49 24.48
C LEU A 11 -23.24 19.52 23.38
N GLY A 12 -22.91 20.59 22.66
CA GLY A 12 -23.40 21.96 22.56
C GLY A 12 -22.60 22.62 21.43
N LEU A 13 -23.25 23.36 20.53
CA LEU A 13 -22.58 24.13 19.48
C LEU A 13 -21.85 25.33 20.11
N ALA A 14 -20.56 25.48 19.81
CA ALA A 14 -19.82 26.72 19.99
C ALA A 14 -19.35 27.21 18.61
N ALA A 15 -19.96 28.31 18.17
CA ALA A 15 -19.52 29.07 17.01
C ALA A 15 -18.46 30.09 17.45
N CYS A 16 -17.32 30.14 16.76
CA CYS A 16 -16.39 31.25 16.84
C CYS A 16 -16.22 31.86 15.44
N SER A 17 -16.83 33.03 15.27
CA SER A 17 -16.53 33.97 14.19
C SER A 17 -15.36 34.84 14.61
N ALA A 18 -14.33 34.96 13.77
CA ALA A 18 -13.41 36.09 13.81
C ALA A 18 -12.97 36.44 12.38
N LEU A 19 -13.40 37.62 11.97
CA LEU A 19 -12.95 38.36 10.79
C LEU A 19 -11.54 38.89 11.06
N SER A 20 -10.65 38.81 10.07
CA SER A 20 -9.55 39.78 9.94
C SER A 20 -9.23 39.99 8.47
N SER A 21 -9.65 41.16 7.98
CA SER A 21 -9.20 41.74 6.73
C SER A 21 -7.77 42.23 6.91
N ASN A 22 -6.86 41.87 6.01
CA ASN A 22 -5.60 42.60 5.86
C ASN A 22 -5.47 43.07 4.41
N GLU A 23 -5.55 44.40 4.26
CA GLU A 23 -5.22 45.12 3.05
C GLU A 23 -3.71 45.02 2.79
N PHE A 24 -3.31 44.54 1.62
CA PHE A 24 -1.95 44.70 1.12
C PHE A 24 -1.97 45.67 -0.06
N ALA A 25 -1.29 46.80 0.15
CA ALA A 25 -1.03 47.79 -0.87
C ALA A 25 -0.01 47.28 -1.92
N PRO A 26 -0.13 47.72 -3.18
CA PRO A 26 0.80 47.34 -4.24
C PRO A 26 2.06 48.22 -4.20
N SER A 27 3.23 47.60 -4.32
CA SER A 27 4.48 48.31 -4.63
C SER A 27 4.95 47.88 -6.02
N GLY A 28 4.92 48.82 -6.95
CA GLY A 28 5.48 48.66 -8.29
C GLY A 28 7.00 48.84 -8.32
N GLY A 29 7.62 48.39 -9.42
CA GLY A 29 9.03 48.59 -9.69
C GLY A 29 9.57 47.78 -10.87
N ASN A 30 9.30 48.29 -12.08
CA ASN A 30 10.09 48.34 -13.32
C ASN A 30 10.83 47.10 -13.89
N GLU A 31 10.32 46.68 -15.06
CA GLU A 31 10.97 46.72 -16.38
C GLU A 31 12.46 46.36 -16.49
N GLY A 32 12.71 45.16 -17.00
CA GLY A 32 13.92 44.79 -17.73
C GLY A 32 13.53 44.03 -19.00
N ASP A 33 13.44 44.75 -20.12
CA ASP A 33 13.21 44.23 -21.46
C ASP A 33 14.29 43.23 -21.87
N ASN A 34 13.88 42.01 -22.23
CA ASN A 34 14.72 41.05 -22.94
C ASN A 34 13.89 40.41 -24.07
N PRO A 35 14.14 40.73 -25.35
CA PRO A 35 13.36 40.18 -26.46
C PRO A 35 13.85 38.77 -26.79
N ILE A 36 13.15 37.76 -26.28
CA ILE A 36 13.29 36.37 -26.74
C ILE A 36 12.01 35.96 -27.48
N SER A 37 12.23 35.70 -28.77
CA SER A 37 11.37 35.10 -29.79
C SER A 37 10.05 34.47 -29.34
N ARG A 38 8.95 35.05 -29.83
CA ARG A 38 7.63 34.41 -29.90
C ARG A 38 7.70 33.17 -30.81
N ALA A 39 7.57 32.00 -30.21
CA ALA A 39 7.09 30.80 -30.88
C ALA A 39 5.64 30.55 -30.44
N ASP A 40 4.82 30.13 -31.40
CA ASP A 40 3.36 30.07 -31.34
C ASP A 40 2.83 29.18 -30.20
N ALA A 41 2.05 29.78 -29.29
CA ALA A 41 1.22 29.05 -28.35
C ALA A 41 -0.03 28.54 -29.09
N GLY A 42 0.02 27.27 -29.49
CA GLY A 42 -1.16 26.53 -29.97
C GLY A 42 -2.20 26.34 -28.86
N PRO A 43 -3.47 26.06 -29.20
CA PRO A 43 -4.53 25.88 -28.22
C PRO A 43 -4.26 24.60 -27.43
N SER A 44 -4.13 24.74 -26.11
CA SER A 44 -4.04 23.62 -25.17
C SER A 44 -5.40 22.95 -25.07
N TYR A 45 -5.58 21.84 -25.78
CA TYR A 45 -6.70 20.93 -25.61
C TYR A 45 -6.43 20.01 -24.41
N ASP A 46 -7.52 19.73 -23.69
CA ASP A 46 -7.70 18.66 -22.71
C ASP A 46 -7.09 18.89 -21.32
N ALA A 47 -7.85 19.67 -20.53
CA ALA A 47 -8.09 19.31 -19.14
C ALA A 47 -8.60 17.86 -19.11
N ARG A 48 -7.68 16.90 -18.99
CA ARG A 48 -8.01 15.59 -18.47
C ARG A 48 -8.72 15.85 -17.16
N THR A 49 -9.98 15.45 -17.12
CA THR A 49 -10.61 15.09 -15.86
C THR A 49 -9.69 14.04 -15.27
N ASP A 50 -8.84 14.46 -14.33
CA ASP A 50 -8.12 13.57 -13.46
C ASP A 50 -9.18 12.77 -12.72
N ALA A 51 -9.57 11.63 -13.32
CA ALA A 51 -10.14 10.54 -12.57
C ALA A 51 -9.12 10.30 -11.46
N ALA A 52 -9.43 10.82 -10.27
CA ALA A 52 -8.54 10.95 -9.11
C ALA A 52 -7.52 9.83 -9.18
N ALA A 53 -6.26 10.18 -9.47
CA ALA A 53 -5.18 9.22 -9.69
C ALA A 53 -5.27 8.20 -8.57
N GLY A 54 -5.88 7.04 -8.87
CA GLY A 54 -6.35 6.13 -7.85
C GLY A 54 -5.13 5.78 -7.03
N LYS A 55 -5.12 6.17 -5.74
CA LYS A 55 -3.96 6.00 -4.87
C LYS A 55 -3.45 4.59 -5.10
N ALA A 56 -2.23 4.46 -5.65
CA ALA A 56 -1.73 3.27 -6.33
C ALA A 56 -1.39 2.12 -5.37
N GLY A 57 -2.12 2.02 -4.27
CA GLY A 57 -1.74 1.33 -3.06
C GLY A 57 -2.81 0.40 -2.52
N SER A 58 -2.47 -0.32 -1.45
CA SER A 58 -3.36 -1.30 -0.85
C SER A 58 -4.62 -0.62 -0.27
N PRO A 59 -5.84 -1.14 -0.57
CA PRO A 59 -7.07 -0.57 -0.03
C PRO A 59 -7.15 -0.70 1.51
N LEU A 60 -6.37 -1.59 2.11
CA LEU A 60 -6.29 -1.76 3.57
C LEU A 60 -5.76 -0.52 4.30
N CYS A 61 -5.04 0.38 3.61
CA CYS A 61 -4.48 1.55 4.28
C CYS A 61 -5.46 2.71 4.41
N HIS A 62 -6.55 2.70 3.62
CA HIS A 62 -7.57 3.75 3.62
C HIS A 62 -7.02 5.19 3.67
N LEU A 63 -5.88 5.44 3.01
CA LEU A 63 -5.20 6.73 3.08
C LEU A 63 -6.03 7.82 2.39
N ASP A 64 -6.37 8.86 3.11
CA ASP A 64 -6.90 10.12 2.57
C ASP A 64 -5.84 11.24 2.71
N ASP A 65 -6.21 12.49 2.42
CA ASP A 65 -5.25 13.61 2.46
C ASP A 65 -5.12 14.20 3.87
N THR A 66 -5.89 13.68 4.84
CA THR A 66 -5.97 14.15 6.23
C THR A 66 -5.35 13.19 7.22
N THR A 67 -5.03 11.97 6.79
CA THR A 67 -4.42 10.91 7.58
C THR A 67 -2.91 10.91 7.41
N CYS A 68 -2.19 10.53 8.48
CA CYS A 68 -0.76 10.29 8.36
C CYS A 68 -0.52 9.08 7.43
N SER A 69 0.66 9.00 6.81
CA SER A 69 1.01 7.86 5.95
C SER A 69 1.94 6.88 6.66
N PRO A 70 1.53 5.60 6.82
CA PRO A 70 2.38 4.57 7.42
C PRO A 70 3.69 4.33 6.68
N ASP A 71 3.78 4.63 5.38
CA ASP A 71 5.00 4.39 4.60
C ASP A 71 6.13 5.39 4.90
N TYR A 72 5.79 6.63 5.24
CA TYR A 72 6.77 7.68 5.48
C TYR A 72 7.10 7.86 6.97
N GLY A 73 6.34 7.19 7.84
CA GLY A 73 6.60 7.11 9.27
C GLY A 73 6.35 8.39 10.06
N SER A 74 6.28 9.58 9.43
CA SER A 74 6.03 10.83 10.16
C SER A 74 4.57 10.98 10.57
N CYS A 75 4.39 11.33 11.84
CA CYS A 75 3.11 11.67 12.45
C CYS A 75 2.64 13.09 12.18
N GLU A 76 3.55 13.94 11.69
CA GLU A 76 3.17 15.24 11.21
C GLU A 76 2.33 15.05 9.93
N PRO A 77 1.08 15.55 9.88
CA PRO A 77 0.38 15.65 8.61
C PRO A 77 1.29 16.43 7.66
N PRO A 78 1.29 16.15 6.35
CA PRO A 78 2.05 16.94 5.39
C PRO A 78 1.56 18.38 5.52
N SER A 79 2.28 19.20 6.28
CA SER A 79 1.87 20.55 6.59
C SER A 79 1.85 21.30 5.27
N SER A 80 0.66 21.56 4.76
CA SER A 80 0.43 22.36 3.58
C SER A 80 0.99 23.76 3.83
N GLY A 81 2.21 24.01 3.35
CA GLY A 81 2.80 25.35 3.29
C GLY A 81 3.52 25.78 4.56
N ALA A 82 4.84 25.57 4.59
CA ALA A 82 5.75 26.56 5.13
C ALA A 82 6.65 27.04 3.99
N ASP A 83 6.12 27.94 3.16
CA ASP A 83 6.93 28.85 2.35
C ASP A 83 7.70 29.74 3.33
N GLY A 84 8.91 29.31 3.74
CA GLY A 84 9.53 29.95 4.89
C GLY A 84 11.03 29.73 5.02
N GLY A 85 11.79 30.27 4.06
CA GLY A 85 13.10 30.83 4.35
C GLY A 85 14.27 29.83 4.38
N SER A 86 15.04 29.84 3.31
CA SER A 86 16.39 29.31 3.24
C SER A 86 17.31 29.99 4.25
N ASP A 87 17.49 29.42 5.44
CA ASP A 87 18.67 29.72 6.27
C ASP A 87 19.37 28.41 6.64
N ALA A 88 20.34 28.08 5.79
CA ALA A 88 21.30 27.02 5.99
C ALA A 88 22.18 27.35 7.21
N SER A 89 21.84 26.77 8.36
CA SER A 89 22.82 26.56 9.42
C SER A 89 22.98 25.07 9.67
N ILE A 90 24.20 24.62 9.33
CA ILE A 90 24.73 23.30 9.57
C ILE A 90 24.89 23.17 11.09
N ALA A 91 23.84 22.73 11.78
CA ALA A 91 23.92 22.33 13.17
C ALA A 91 23.62 20.84 13.27
N ASP A 92 24.69 20.12 13.58
CA ASP A 92 24.81 18.77 14.10
C ASP A 92 23.77 18.52 15.22
N ALA A 93 22.54 18.23 14.82
CA ALA A 93 21.48 17.82 15.72
C ALA A 93 21.35 16.31 15.57
N THR A 94 21.76 15.59 16.61
CA THR A 94 21.17 14.30 16.96
C THR A 94 19.67 14.52 17.16
N VAL A 95 18.92 14.61 16.06
CA VAL A 95 17.47 14.65 16.08
C VAL A 95 17.07 13.37 16.80
N ALA A 96 16.52 13.52 18.00
CA ALA A 96 16.01 12.39 18.75
C ALA A 96 15.11 11.60 17.79
N PRO A 97 15.25 10.27 17.70
CA PRO A 97 14.42 9.48 16.82
C PRO A 97 12.96 9.83 17.12
N PRO A 98 12.12 10.00 16.09
CA PRO A 98 10.72 10.35 16.29
C PRO A 98 10.11 9.35 17.28
N THR A 99 9.53 9.87 18.34
CA THR A 99 8.94 9.04 19.42
C THR A 99 7.68 8.33 18.94
N ASP A 100 7.04 8.86 17.90
CA ASP A 100 5.81 8.34 17.33
C ASP A 100 5.96 8.08 15.83
N ALA A 101 5.23 7.09 15.33
CA ALA A 101 5.08 6.77 13.93
C ALA A 101 3.60 6.64 13.55
N CYS A 102 3.32 6.90 12.28
CA CYS A 102 2.03 6.58 11.72
C CYS A 102 1.84 5.06 11.59
N ARG A 103 0.78 4.51 12.18
CA ARG A 103 0.48 3.07 12.19
C ARG A 103 -0.96 2.79 11.82
N LEU A 104 -1.20 1.65 11.19
CA LEU A 104 -2.56 1.15 10.98
C LEU A 104 -3.08 0.53 12.26
N MET A 105 -4.23 1.00 12.73
CA MET A 105 -4.88 0.53 13.95
C MET A 105 -6.34 0.19 13.68
N SER A 106 -6.87 -0.77 14.44
CA SER A 106 -8.29 -1.11 14.37
C SER A 106 -9.13 -0.09 15.16
N GLN A 107 -10.12 0.51 14.50
CA GLN A 107 -11.12 1.36 15.13
C GLN A 107 -12.51 0.75 14.87
N GLY A 108 -12.89 -0.21 15.71
CA GLY A 108 -14.14 -0.95 15.54
C GLY A 108 -14.06 -1.93 14.37
N LYS A 109 -14.78 -1.65 13.28
CA LYS A 109 -14.71 -2.46 12.04
C LYS A 109 -13.78 -1.87 11.00
N ASP A 110 -13.33 -0.64 11.22
CA ASP A 110 -12.52 0.11 10.29
C ASP A 110 -11.03 0.02 10.65
N VAL A 111 -10.18 0.24 9.67
CA VAL A 111 -8.73 0.37 9.83
C VAL A 111 -8.37 1.82 9.57
N VAL A 112 -7.70 2.44 10.52
CA VAL A 112 -7.34 3.87 10.47
C VAL A 112 -5.86 4.05 10.74
N ALA A 113 -5.24 4.98 10.00
CA ALA A 113 -3.88 5.41 10.25
C ALA A 113 -3.86 6.43 11.40
N GLN A 114 -3.19 6.13 12.51
CA GLN A 114 -2.99 7.10 13.59
C GLN A 114 -1.59 6.99 14.20
N CYS A 115 -1.24 8.01 14.97
CA CYS A 115 0.04 8.12 15.65
C CYS A 115 0.13 7.24 16.88
N ALA A 116 1.20 6.46 16.94
CA ALA A 116 1.51 5.57 18.05
C ALA A 116 3.03 5.46 18.23
N PRO A 117 3.51 5.01 19.39
CA PRO A 117 4.95 4.95 19.68
C PRO A 117 5.76 4.20 18.62
N ALA A 118 7.00 4.64 18.43
CA ALA A 118 7.95 4.04 17.51
C ALA A 118 9.26 3.65 18.18
N GLY A 119 9.81 2.53 17.72
CA GLY A 119 11.09 2.02 18.16
C GLY A 119 12.18 2.36 17.16
N ALA A 120 13.25 1.56 17.17
CA ALA A 120 14.38 1.71 16.26
C ALA A 120 14.63 0.47 15.40
N ALA A 121 13.84 -0.60 15.57
CA ALA A 121 14.04 -1.85 14.85
C ALA A 121 13.63 -1.73 13.38
N THR A 122 14.53 -2.12 12.47
CA THR A 122 14.35 -2.00 11.01
C THR A 122 13.92 -3.34 10.39
N ASP A 123 13.82 -3.41 9.05
CA ASP A 123 13.34 -4.61 8.35
C ASP A 123 13.98 -5.90 8.85
N GLY A 124 13.14 -6.90 9.12
CA GLY A 124 13.54 -8.24 9.52
C GLY A 124 13.98 -8.37 10.99
N ALA A 125 14.14 -7.26 11.72
CA ALA A 125 14.39 -7.30 13.15
C ALA A 125 13.22 -7.97 13.89
N LYS A 126 13.53 -8.73 14.94
CA LYS A 126 12.52 -9.36 15.78
C LYS A 126 11.76 -8.31 16.58
N CYS A 127 10.46 -8.51 16.73
CA CYS A 127 9.59 -7.62 17.50
C CYS A 127 8.50 -8.43 18.23
N THR A 128 7.95 -7.80 19.27
CA THR A 128 6.83 -8.29 20.06
C THR A 128 5.56 -7.51 19.81
N ASP A 129 5.68 -6.20 19.56
CA ASP A 129 4.59 -5.32 19.18
C ASP A 129 5.06 -4.25 18.17
N ALA A 130 4.13 -3.43 17.70
CA ALA A 130 4.39 -2.40 16.71
C ALA A 130 5.42 -1.35 17.21
N ALA A 131 5.42 -1.02 18.50
CA ALA A 131 6.26 0.01 19.09
C ALA A 131 7.75 -0.38 19.14
N ASP A 132 8.09 -1.65 18.95
CA ASP A 132 9.48 -2.09 18.76
C ASP A 132 10.06 -1.61 17.42
N CYS A 133 9.19 -1.47 16.41
CA CYS A 133 9.57 -1.17 15.04
C CYS A 133 9.71 0.32 14.77
N ALA A 134 10.69 0.67 13.95
CA ALA A 134 10.95 2.03 13.49
C ALA A 134 9.75 2.60 12.70
N PRO A 135 9.66 3.93 12.54
CA PRO A 135 8.68 4.55 11.65
C PRO A 135 8.78 3.97 10.23
N GLY A 136 7.63 3.71 9.60
CA GLY A 136 7.59 3.01 8.32
C GLY A 136 7.40 1.49 8.45
N PHE A 137 7.52 0.93 9.66
CA PHE A 137 7.52 -0.52 9.87
C PHE A 137 6.44 -1.00 10.84
N GLU A 138 5.88 -2.17 10.55
CA GLU A 138 4.92 -2.88 11.39
C GLU A 138 5.49 -4.21 11.88
N CYS A 139 5.12 -4.60 13.11
CA CYS A 139 5.46 -5.90 13.65
C CYS A 139 4.48 -6.95 13.14
N THR A 140 4.93 -7.78 12.21
CA THR A 140 4.06 -8.76 11.52
C THR A 140 4.32 -10.18 11.98
N ARG A 141 3.28 -11.01 11.96
CA ARG A 141 3.38 -12.45 12.19
C ARG A 141 3.59 -13.19 10.88
N MET A 142 4.81 -13.63 10.61
CA MET A 142 5.08 -14.49 9.46
C MET A 142 4.63 -15.93 9.73
N GLY A 143 3.95 -16.55 8.75
CA GLY A 143 3.35 -17.89 8.83
C GLY A 143 4.19 -18.92 9.60
N GLY A 144 3.67 -19.37 10.75
CA GLY A 144 4.27 -20.41 11.57
C GLY A 144 5.41 -19.96 12.50
N MET A 145 5.84 -18.69 12.47
CA MET A 145 6.87 -18.19 13.38
C MET A 145 6.29 -17.73 14.72
N ALA A 146 6.95 -18.14 15.81
CA ALA A 146 6.59 -17.76 17.16
C ALA A 146 7.00 -16.33 17.52
N GLU A 147 7.79 -15.64 16.70
CA GLU A 147 8.25 -14.26 16.92
C GLU A 147 7.75 -13.37 15.77
N GLY A 148 7.54 -12.08 16.04
CA GLY A 148 7.21 -11.10 15.00
C GLY A 148 8.47 -10.61 14.29
N GLN A 149 8.29 -10.01 13.10
CA GLN A 149 9.33 -9.28 12.40
C GLN A 149 8.84 -7.92 11.93
N CYS A 150 9.68 -6.90 12.10
CA CYS A 150 9.43 -5.57 11.57
C CYS A 150 9.47 -5.61 10.04
N ARG A 151 8.39 -5.19 9.38
CA ARG A 151 8.26 -5.14 7.93
C ARG A 151 7.77 -3.78 7.50
N HIS A 152 8.36 -3.23 6.44
CA HIS A 152 7.99 -1.92 5.93
C HIS A 152 6.56 -1.96 5.37
N TYR A 153 5.75 -0.93 5.63
CA TYR A 153 4.44 -0.80 5.01
C TYR A 153 4.55 -0.68 3.48
N CYS A 154 3.52 -1.07 2.74
CA CYS A 154 3.42 -0.84 1.29
C CYS A 154 2.10 -0.18 0.91
N CYS A 155 1.71 0.83 1.67
CA CYS A 155 0.46 1.57 1.45
C CYS A 155 0.45 2.37 0.14
N SER A 156 1.61 2.74 -0.39
CA SER A 156 1.81 3.38 -1.68
C SER A 156 1.78 2.40 -2.86
N GLY A 157 1.78 1.09 -2.55
CA GLY A 157 1.83 0.00 -3.53
C GLY A 157 3.23 -0.33 -4.03
N THR A 158 4.27 0.35 -3.56
CA THR A 158 5.66 0.06 -3.94
C THR A 158 6.44 -0.54 -2.77
N CYS A 159 7.38 -1.42 -3.11
CA CYS A 159 8.34 -2.00 -2.18
C CYS A 159 9.77 -1.69 -2.62
N ASP A 160 9.95 -0.52 -3.25
CA ASP A 160 11.20 -0.12 -3.89
C ASP A 160 12.25 0.36 -2.89
N ASN A 161 11.87 0.63 -1.64
CA ASN A 161 12.84 0.79 -0.56
C ASN A 161 13.41 -0.59 -0.24
N PRO A 162 14.68 -0.86 -0.62
CA PRO A 162 15.27 -2.15 -0.36
C PRO A 162 15.35 -2.28 1.15
N ALA A 163 14.54 -3.18 1.68
CA ALA A 163 14.80 -3.77 2.97
C ALA A 163 16.31 -4.00 3.13
N SER A 164 16.84 -3.72 4.32
CA SER A 164 18.24 -3.96 4.70
C SER A 164 18.72 -5.40 4.41
N SER A 165 17.80 -6.30 4.07
CA SER A 165 18.01 -7.70 3.67
C SER A 165 18.45 -7.91 2.22
N GLY A 166 18.54 -6.88 1.38
CA GLY A 166 19.22 -6.93 0.06
C GLY A 166 18.56 -7.79 -1.02
N GLY A 167 17.32 -8.24 -0.81
CA GLY A 167 16.55 -9.08 -1.73
C GLY A 167 15.41 -8.34 -2.43
N LYS A 168 14.82 -8.97 -3.45
CA LYS A 168 13.55 -8.52 -4.02
C LYS A 168 12.43 -8.67 -2.99
N THR A 169 11.58 -7.67 -2.91
CA THR A 169 10.39 -7.64 -2.06
C THR A 169 9.13 -7.48 -2.91
N PHE A 170 7.98 -7.79 -2.32
CA PHE A 170 6.67 -7.54 -2.90
C PHE A 170 5.69 -7.15 -1.79
N CYS A 171 4.63 -6.43 -2.17
CA CYS A 171 3.59 -6.03 -1.23
C CYS A 171 2.65 -7.20 -0.97
N ASP A 172 2.55 -7.62 0.30
CA ASP A 172 1.68 -8.71 0.73
C ASP A 172 0.86 -8.32 1.95
N VAL A 173 -0.28 -8.97 2.14
CA VAL A 173 -1.14 -8.77 3.30
C VAL A 173 -0.70 -9.69 4.42
N GLN A 174 -0.32 -9.13 5.57
CA GLN A 174 0.13 -9.89 6.73
C GLN A 174 -0.69 -9.53 7.96
N PHE A 175 -0.77 -10.45 8.91
CA PHE A 175 -1.32 -10.14 10.23
C PHE A 175 -0.28 -9.39 11.06
N THR A 176 -0.73 -8.38 11.79
CA THR A 176 0.04 -7.81 12.90
C THR A 176 0.32 -8.88 13.95
N ARG A 177 1.37 -8.68 14.75
CA ARG A 177 1.84 -9.68 15.70
C ARG A 177 0.90 -9.89 16.89
N ASP A 178 0.32 -8.80 17.37
CA ASP A 178 -0.45 -8.69 18.61
C ASP A 178 -1.97 -8.70 18.39
N SER A 179 -2.43 -8.61 17.14
CA SER A 179 -3.86 -8.57 16.83
C SER A 179 -4.21 -9.36 15.56
N SER A 180 -5.51 -9.46 15.27
CA SER A 180 -6.01 -10.00 13.99
C SER A 180 -6.07 -8.95 12.88
N LEU A 181 -5.53 -7.75 13.11
CA LEU A 181 -5.47 -6.69 12.10
C LEU A 181 -4.54 -7.12 10.97
N LYS A 182 -5.02 -6.92 9.74
CA LYS A 182 -4.24 -7.15 8.53
C LYS A 182 -3.65 -5.84 8.04
N VAL A 183 -2.40 -5.90 7.62
CA VAL A 183 -1.65 -4.75 7.13
C VAL A 183 -0.90 -5.13 5.84
N PRO A 184 -0.80 -4.22 4.87
CA PRO A 184 0.02 -4.44 3.67
C PRO A 184 1.47 -4.08 3.98
N VAL A 185 2.37 -5.05 3.84
CA VAL A 185 3.80 -4.88 4.11
C VAL A 185 4.67 -5.49 3.01
N CYS A 186 5.88 -4.99 2.89
CA CYS A 186 6.89 -5.51 1.98
C CYS A 186 7.49 -6.82 2.53
N MET A 187 7.18 -7.92 1.84
CA MET A 187 7.67 -9.25 2.17
C MET A 187 8.82 -9.65 1.23
N PRO A 188 9.86 -10.34 1.73
CA PRO A 188 10.92 -10.86 0.88
C PRO A 188 10.37 -11.94 -0.05
N VAL A 189 10.79 -11.91 -1.32
CA VAL A 189 10.39 -12.91 -2.31
C VAL A 189 11.05 -14.25 -1.98
N LYS A 190 10.25 -15.25 -1.63
CA LYS A 190 10.64 -16.66 -1.62
C LYS A 190 10.41 -17.26 -3.00
N SER A 191 11.40 -17.20 -3.88
CA SER A 191 11.25 -17.62 -5.28
C SER A 191 10.78 -19.07 -5.42
N CYS A 192 9.85 -19.31 -6.35
CA CYS A 192 9.26 -20.61 -6.61
C CYS A 192 8.91 -20.78 -8.10
N GLU A 193 8.72 -22.02 -8.53
CA GLU A 193 8.29 -22.35 -9.90
C GLU A 193 6.77 -22.58 -9.91
N LEU A 194 6.04 -21.84 -10.75
CA LEU A 194 4.58 -21.93 -10.81
C LEU A 194 4.13 -23.34 -11.20
N LEU A 195 3.02 -23.81 -10.59
CA LEU A 195 2.42 -25.13 -10.83
C LEU A 195 3.34 -26.33 -10.51
N LYS A 196 4.49 -26.13 -9.86
CA LYS A 196 5.35 -27.20 -9.38
C LYS A 196 4.96 -27.64 -7.97
N ALA A 197 4.60 -28.91 -7.82
CA ALA A 197 4.29 -29.50 -6.53
C ALA A 197 5.49 -29.38 -5.57
N GLY A 198 5.25 -28.96 -4.33
CA GLY A 198 6.28 -28.81 -3.31
C GLY A 198 7.26 -27.65 -3.53
N ALA A 199 6.97 -26.71 -4.44
CA ALA A 199 7.82 -25.52 -4.61
C ALA A 199 7.76 -24.55 -3.41
N CYS A 200 6.69 -24.63 -2.61
CA CYS A 200 6.50 -23.82 -1.40
C CYS A 200 6.26 -24.73 -0.19
N THR A 201 6.37 -24.17 1.02
CA THR A 201 6.15 -24.93 2.25
C THR A 201 4.66 -25.23 2.46
N LYS A 202 4.33 -26.14 3.39
CA LYS A 202 2.95 -26.52 3.65
C LYS A 202 2.14 -25.29 4.10
N GLY A 203 1.04 -25.00 3.41
CA GLY A 203 0.20 -23.82 3.67
C GLY A 203 0.52 -22.62 2.78
N GLU A 204 1.52 -22.73 1.90
CA GLU A 204 1.84 -21.72 0.89
C GLU A 204 1.59 -22.25 -0.53
N THR A 205 1.32 -21.36 -1.47
CA THR A 205 1.23 -21.64 -2.90
C THR A 205 2.19 -20.74 -3.68
N CYS A 206 2.70 -21.24 -4.81
CA CYS A 206 3.50 -20.41 -5.71
C CYS A 206 2.59 -19.54 -6.58
N ALA A 207 2.78 -18.23 -6.54
CA ALA A 207 1.99 -17.26 -7.29
C ALA A 207 2.89 -16.21 -7.97
N VAL A 208 2.33 -15.46 -8.92
CA VAL A 208 2.98 -14.24 -9.43
C VAL A 208 2.77 -13.16 -8.38
N VAL A 209 3.87 -12.62 -7.85
CA VAL A 209 3.86 -11.61 -6.78
C VAL A 209 4.17 -10.21 -7.29
N ARG A 210 4.66 -10.11 -8.53
CA ARG A 210 4.98 -8.87 -9.23
C ARG A 210 4.62 -9.00 -10.71
N GLU A 211 3.64 -8.22 -11.14
CA GLU A 211 3.11 -8.29 -12.51
C GLU A 211 4.02 -7.63 -13.55
N ASP A 212 4.80 -6.64 -13.10
CA ASP A 212 5.69 -5.78 -13.91
C ASP A 212 6.91 -6.53 -14.42
N ASP A 213 7.45 -7.45 -13.63
CA ASP A 213 8.64 -8.22 -13.98
C ASP A 213 8.42 -9.72 -13.94
N GLY A 214 7.19 -10.19 -13.71
CA GLY A 214 6.83 -11.61 -13.64
C GLY A 214 7.54 -12.39 -12.54
N THR A 215 7.97 -11.72 -11.46
CA THR A 215 8.56 -12.41 -10.31
C THR A 215 7.51 -13.26 -9.60
N THR A 216 7.89 -14.50 -9.30
CA THR A 216 7.07 -15.49 -8.60
C THR A 216 7.57 -15.68 -7.18
N GLY A 217 6.64 -15.93 -6.25
CA GLY A 217 6.94 -16.09 -4.84
C GLY A 217 5.93 -16.99 -4.13
N CYS A 218 6.37 -17.59 -3.03
CA CYS A 218 5.49 -18.32 -2.12
C CYS A 218 4.66 -17.35 -1.28
N VAL A 219 3.34 -17.50 -1.37
CA VAL A 219 2.34 -16.73 -0.61
C VAL A 219 1.46 -17.68 0.20
N GLU A 220 0.89 -17.22 1.31
CA GLU A 220 -0.04 -18.00 2.12
C GLU A 220 -1.29 -18.40 1.30
N ILE A 221 -1.80 -19.62 1.50
CA ILE A 221 -3.05 -20.06 0.90
C ILE A 221 -4.20 -19.43 1.68
N GLY A 222 -4.99 -18.60 1.00
CA GLY A 222 -6.16 -17.96 1.59
C GLY A 222 -7.49 -18.55 1.13
N PRO A 223 -8.60 -17.98 1.63
CA PRO A 223 -9.94 -18.49 1.36
C PRO A 223 -10.53 -18.01 0.03
N ALA A 224 -9.93 -17.03 -0.65
CA ALA A 224 -10.54 -16.45 -1.85
C ALA A 224 -10.49 -17.42 -3.04
N LEU A 225 -11.64 -17.60 -3.66
CA LEU A 225 -11.86 -18.47 -4.81
C LEU A 225 -11.63 -17.72 -6.12
N VAL A 226 -11.61 -18.46 -7.25
CA VAL A 226 -11.50 -17.88 -8.60
C VAL A 226 -12.53 -16.77 -8.81
N GLY A 227 -12.08 -15.60 -9.29
CA GLY A 227 -12.89 -14.41 -9.55
C GLY A 227 -13.25 -13.56 -8.32
N GLN A 228 -12.92 -14.00 -7.10
CA GLN A 228 -13.09 -13.18 -5.89
C GLN A 228 -11.97 -12.14 -5.76
N SER A 229 -12.23 -11.07 -5.02
CA SER A 229 -11.19 -10.08 -4.71
C SER A 229 -10.12 -10.69 -3.81
N CYS A 230 -8.88 -10.30 -4.06
CA CYS A 230 -7.71 -10.69 -3.27
C CYS A 230 -6.96 -9.47 -2.71
N ASP A 231 -7.65 -8.34 -2.60
CA ASP A 231 -7.04 -7.12 -2.10
C ASP A 231 -6.76 -7.17 -0.59
N GLU A 232 -7.56 -7.95 0.16
CA GLU A 232 -7.50 -8.05 1.63
C GLU A 232 -7.27 -9.48 2.14
N VAL A 233 -7.34 -10.46 1.23
CA VAL A 233 -7.26 -11.89 1.53
C VAL A 233 -6.44 -12.57 0.46
N HIS A 234 -5.66 -13.58 0.84
CA HIS A 234 -4.94 -14.39 -0.14
C HIS A 234 -5.90 -15.29 -0.93
N CYS A 235 -5.45 -15.62 -2.15
CA CYS A 235 -6.14 -16.59 -2.99
C CYS A 235 -5.90 -18.03 -2.51
N GLY A 236 -6.81 -18.92 -2.87
CA GLY A 236 -6.66 -20.36 -2.69
C GLY A 236 -5.48 -20.96 -3.45
N GLU A 237 -5.23 -22.24 -3.20
CA GLU A 237 -4.13 -22.99 -3.83
C GLU A 237 -4.23 -23.00 -5.36
N GLY A 238 -3.09 -22.80 -6.04
CA GLY A 238 -3.01 -22.79 -7.51
C GLY A 238 -3.64 -21.54 -8.16
N LEU A 239 -3.95 -20.52 -7.38
CA LEU A 239 -4.46 -19.24 -7.86
C LEU A 239 -3.38 -18.15 -7.69
N THR A 240 -3.49 -17.09 -8.50
CA THR A 240 -2.64 -15.90 -8.41
C THR A 240 -3.51 -14.65 -8.34
N CYS A 241 -3.11 -13.67 -7.54
CA CYS A 241 -3.82 -12.39 -7.40
C CYS A 241 -3.29 -11.40 -8.43
N LEU A 242 -4.11 -11.01 -9.41
CA LEU A 242 -3.69 -10.11 -10.49
C LEU A 242 -4.70 -8.97 -10.69
N GLY A 243 -4.22 -7.83 -11.17
CA GLY A 243 -5.01 -6.65 -11.51
C GLY A 243 -4.53 -5.38 -10.81
N LYS A 244 -5.27 -4.28 -11.03
CA LYS A 244 -5.00 -3.02 -10.33
C LYS A 244 -5.48 -3.10 -8.88
N ALA A 245 -4.79 -2.44 -7.97
CA ALA A 245 -5.20 -2.35 -6.56
C ALA A 245 -6.66 -1.90 -6.43
N GLY A 246 -7.42 -2.59 -5.57
CA GLY A 246 -8.87 -2.40 -5.40
C GLY A 246 -9.74 -3.13 -6.42
N ALA A 247 -9.15 -3.70 -7.48
CA ALA A 247 -9.81 -4.49 -8.49
C ALA A 247 -9.10 -5.84 -8.73
N ARG A 248 -8.17 -6.24 -7.85
CA ARG A 248 -7.40 -7.47 -8.03
C ARG A 248 -8.31 -8.68 -7.84
N ARG A 249 -8.09 -9.71 -8.65
CA ARG A 249 -8.88 -10.94 -8.63
C ARG A 249 -8.00 -12.18 -8.54
N CYS A 250 -8.50 -13.19 -7.87
CA CYS A 250 -7.89 -14.52 -7.91
C CYS A 250 -8.14 -15.18 -9.26
N LEU A 251 -7.08 -15.44 -10.01
CA LEU A 251 -7.13 -16.11 -11.30
C LEU A 251 -6.45 -17.48 -11.20
N LYS A 252 -7.05 -18.49 -11.83
CA LYS A 252 -6.51 -19.85 -11.85
C LYS A 252 -5.29 -19.91 -12.75
N LEU A 253 -4.17 -20.39 -12.23
CA LEU A 253 -2.97 -20.64 -13.02
C LEU A 253 -3.21 -21.80 -14.00
N CYS A 254 -2.67 -21.68 -15.20
CA CYS A 254 -2.74 -22.72 -16.24
C CYS A 254 -1.41 -22.93 -16.92
N LYS A 255 -1.27 -24.12 -17.50
CA LYS A 255 -0.15 -24.48 -18.37
C LYS A 255 -0.68 -25.23 -19.58
N ASP A 256 -0.30 -24.79 -20.77
CA ASP A 256 -0.70 -25.43 -22.02
C ASP A 256 -0.39 -26.94 -21.97
N GLY A 257 -1.41 -27.75 -22.21
CA GLY A 257 -1.31 -29.22 -22.23
C GLY A 257 -1.22 -29.91 -20.85
N VAL A 258 -1.18 -29.19 -19.73
CA VAL A 258 -1.09 -29.80 -18.38
C VAL A 258 -2.29 -29.46 -17.52
N THR A 259 -2.57 -28.17 -17.32
CA THR A 259 -3.64 -27.72 -16.43
C THR A 259 -4.73 -27.06 -17.27
N THR A 260 -5.89 -27.71 -17.37
CA THR A 260 -6.99 -27.22 -18.20
C THR A 260 -7.83 -26.18 -17.45
N CYS A 261 -8.11 -25.08 -18.14
CA CYS A 261 -9.11 -24.11 -17.73
C CYS A 261 -10.53 -24.71 -17.82
N ALA A 262 -11.51 -24.04 -17.22
CA ALA A 262 -12.88 -24.50 -17.31
C ALA A 262 -13.39 -24.43 -18.78
N PRO A 263 -14.44 -25.18 -19.15
CA PRO A 263 -15.02 -25.09 -20.49
C PRO A 263 -15.38 -23.65 -20.85
N GLY A 264 -14.89 -23.18 -22.00
CA GLY A 264 -15.08 -21.80 -22.48
C GLY A 264 -14.01 -20.79 -22.05
N GLU A 265 -13.09 -21.18 -21.17
CA GLU A 265 -11.92 -20.37 -20.82
C GLU A 265 -10.71 -20.75 -21.67
N ARG A 266 -9.75 -19.83 -21.78
CA ARG A 266 -8.45 -20.06 -22.43
C ARG A 266 -7.32 -19.74 -21.48
N CYS A 267 -6.20 -20.46 -21.65
CA CYS A 267 -4.97 -20.12 -20.96
C CYS A 267 -4.34 -18.89 -21.63
N LEU A 268 -4.32 -17.75 -20.93
CA LEU A 268 -3.72 -16.53 -21.43
C LEU A 268 -2.36 -16.31 -20.76
N SER A 269 -1.31 -16.41 -21.56
CA SER A 269 0.02 -15.95 -21.20
C SER A 269 0.17 -14.49 -21.64
N SER A 270 0.60 -13.62 -20.72
CA SER A 270 0.90 -12.22 -21.01
C SER A 270 2.28 -11.88 -20.46
N PRO A 271 3.30 -11.66 -21.30
CA PRO A 271 4.54 -11.03 -20.86
C PRO A 271 4.26 -9.60 -20.38
N PRO A 272 5.02 -9.06 -19.42
CA PRO A 272 6.13 -9.70 -18.70
C PRO A 272 5.68 -10.59 -17.52
N THR A 273 4.39 -10.61 -17.19
CA THR A 273 3.81 -11.28 -16.02
C THR A 273 4.12 -12.78 -15.98
N PHE A 274 4.12 -13.45 -17.14
CA PHE A 274 4.53 -14.85 -17.26
C PHE A 274 5.80 -14.96 -18.11
N LYS A 275 6.89 -15.42 -17.50
CA LYS A 275 8.19 -15.59 -18.17
C LYS A 275 8.28 -16.88 -18.97
N ASP A 276 7.68 -17.95 -18.46
CA ASP A 276 7.76 -19.24 -19.13
C ASP A 276 6.68 -19.36 -20.20
N SER A 277 7.09 -19.80 -21.39
CA SER A 277 6.16 -20.05 -22.47
C SER A 277 5.16 -21.14 -22.09
N GLY A 278 3.88 -20.87 -22.35
CA GLY A 278 2.78 -21.78 -22.05
C GLY A 278 2.29 -21.72 -20.61
N LEU A 279 2.88 -20.90 -19.71
CA LEU A 279 2.25 -20.55 -18.42
C LEU A 279 1.37 -19.31 -18.56
N GLY A 280 0.25 -19.30 -17.86
CA GLY A 280 -0.67 -18.17 -17.87
C GLY A 280 -1.75 -18.28 -16.81
N VAL A 281 -2.85 -17.56 -17.04
CA VAL A 281 -4.08 -17.64 -16.25
C VAL A 281 -5.28 -17.98 -17.10
N CYS A 282 -6.22 -18.71 -16.50
CA CYS A 282 -7.50 -18.99 -17.12
C CYS A 282 -8.35 -17.72 -17.17
N VAL A 283 -8.70 -17.32 -18.38
CA VAL A 283 -9.58 -16.17 -18.63
C VAL A 283 -10.73 -16.59 -19.53
N ASN A 284 -11.91 -16.08 -19.23
CA ASN A 284 -13.04 -16.16 -20.15
C ASN A 284 -12.91 -15.03 -21.17
N PRO A 285 -12.73 -15.31 -22.47
CA PRO A 285 -12.56 -14.28 -23.50
C PRO A 285 -13.79 -13.38 -23.66
N ASN A 286 -14.95 -13.79 -23.16
CA ASN A 286 -16.19 -13.02 -23.18
C ASN A 286 -16.44 -12.23 -21.89
N ALA A 287 -15.61 -12.41 -20.86
CA ALA A 287 -15.70 -11.63 -19.63
C ALA A 287 -14.88 -10.34 -19.80
N THR A 288 -15.54 -9.20 -19.65
CA THR A 288 -14.86 -7.91 -19.51
C THR A 288 -14.15 -7.89 -18.15
N LEU A 289 -12.83 -7.76 -18.18
CA LEU A 289 -12.01 -7.53 -16.98
C LEU A 289 -12.17 -6.09 -16.48
#